data_AF-A0A8I1S5B6-F1
#
_entry.id   AF-A0A8I1S5B6-F1
#
_cell.length_a   1.000
_cell.length_b   1.000
_cell.length_c   1.000
_cell.angle_alpha   90.00
_cell.angle_beta   90.00
_cell.angle_gamma   90.00
#
_symmetry.space_group_name_H-M   'P 1'
#
loop_
_entity.id
_entity.type
_entity.pdbx_description
1 polymer ?
#
loop_
_entity_poly.entity_id
_entity_poly.type
_entity_poly.pdbx_seq_one_letter_code
_entity_poly.pdbx_strand_id
1 'polypeptide(L)'
;MSYRNEQPGQRRGFLAALSAALSPQPIPENDTGPLTAPRGVLAATVLSILAGVIYIFSGGLGISRLSSMLAQSKTQYQTWIKDCTSKFGGIGTSAITQSSPTGSAATCQGLREMTTADWSSFRTASLVVSVVFLLMGVALVLAGWFLRFGRRWARRVLVGVAIITVLAAMMLGMTSPIILGATLLMIIGVLLCYLSSGATYFLRVAARRHS
;
A
#
# COMPACT_ATOMS: atom_id res chain seq x y z
N MET A 1 -29.49 -4.17 47.63
CA MET A 1 -28.12 -3.65 47.42
C MET A 1 -27.96 -3.33 45.94
N SER A 2 -27.91 -2.04 45.59
CA SER A 2 -27.74 -1.58 44.21
C SER A 2 -26.25 -1.27 43.98
N TYR A 3 -25.58 -2.08 43.16
CA TYR A 3 -24.22 -1.79 42.72
C TYR A 3 -24.26 -0.63 41.73
N ARG A 4 -24.00 0.58 42.25
CA ARG A 4 -23.74 1.78 41.46
C ARG A 4 -22.36 1.58 40.82
N ASN A 5 -22.34 1.05 39.60
CA ASN A 5 -21.11 0.99 38.80
C ASN A 5 -20.60 2.42 38.61
N GLU A 6 -19.55 2.78 39.36
CA GLU A 6 -18.77 3.97 39.12
C GLU A 6 -18.20 3.87 37.71
N GLN A 7 -18.76 4.65 36.78
CA GLN A 7 -18.12 4.88 35.49
C GLN A 7 -16.77 5.53 35.78
N PRO A 8 -15.63 4.89 35.46
CA PRO A 8 -14.34 5.50 35.71
C PRO A 8 -14.27 6.80 34.90
N GLY A 9 -13.95 7.89 35.59
CA GLY A 9 -14.02 9.26 35.12
C GLY A 9 -13.54 9.41 33.68
N GLN A 10 -14.43 9.93 32.84
CA GLN A 10 -14.21 10.19 31.43
C GLN A 10 -13.09 11.23 31.27
N ARG A 11 -11.84 10.79 31.22
CA ARG A 11 -10.68 11.67 30.99
C ARG A 11 -10.84 12.30 29.60
N ARG A 12 -11.16 13.59 29.55
CA ARG A 12 -11.29 14.37 28.31
C ARG A 12 -9.89 14.77 27.82
N GLY A 13 -9.46 14.22 26.70
CA GLY A 13 -8.21 14.59 26.02
C GLY A 13 -7.96 13.72 24.79
N PHE A 14 -7.22 14.24 23.81
CA PHE A 14 -6.89 13.50 22.58
C PHE A 14 -6.17 12.18 22.87
N LEU A 15 -5.21 12.21 23.81
CA LEU A 15 -4.50 11.01 24.26
C LEU A 15 -5.41 10.03 25.02
N ALA A 16 -6.40 10.55 25.77
CA ALA A 16 -7.38 9.71 26.45
C ALA A 16 -8.35 9.05 25.45
N ALA A 17 -8.75 9.77 24.40
CA ALA A 17 -9.51 9.23 23.28
C ALA A 17 -8.72 8.16 22.51
N LEU A 18 -7.41 8.36 22.33
CA LEU A 18 -6.51 7.35 21.77
C LEU A 18 -6.39 6.13 22.68
N SER A 19 -6.21 6.32 23.99
CA SER A 19 -6.13 5.23 24.97
C SER A 19 -7.44 4.44 25.06
N ALA A 20 -8.58 5.12 24.97
CA ALA A 20 -9.91 4.51 24.97
C ALA A 20 -10.26 3.83 23.63
N ALA A 21 -9.65 4.27 22.53
CA ALA A 21 -9.76 3.60 21.24
C ALA A 21 -8.87 2.35 21.15
N LEU A 22 -7.79 2.31 21.93
CA LEU A 22 -6.84 1.19 22.02
C LEU A 22 -7.22 0.16 23.08
N SER A 23 -8.06 0.51 24.07
CA SER A 23 -8.52 -0.45 25.06
C SER A 23 -9.62 -1.37 24.48
N PRO A 24 -9.49 -2.70 24.60
CA PRO A 24 -10.53 -3.62 24.18
C PRO A 24 -11.75 -3.43 25.08
N GLN A 25 -12.90 -3.12 24.48
CA GLN A 25 -14.14 -3.05 25.25
C GLN A 25 -14.52 -4.46 25.77
N PRO A 26 -14.99 -4.59 27.01
CA PRO A 26 -15.44 -5.87 27.55
C PRO A 26 -16.57 -6.44 26.67
N ILE A 27 -16.48 -7.74 26.40
CA ILE A 27 -17.51 -8.46 25.61
C ILE A 27 -18.74 -8.60 26.52
N PRO A 28 -19.94 -8.19 26.09
CA PRO A 28 -21.15 -8.37 26.88
C PRO A 28 -21.45 -9.86 27.07
N GLU A 29 -21.80 -10.26 28.29
CA GLU A 29 -22.08 -11.66 28.66
C GLU A 29 -23.28 -12.26 27.92
N ASN A 30 -24.24 -11.43 27.50
CA ASN A 30 -25.42 -11.84 26.72
C ASN A 30 -25.45 -11.12 25.36
N ASP A 31 -24.80 -11.71 24.35
CA ASP A 31 -24.77 -11.19 22.98
C ASP A 31 -25.71 -11.99 22.06
N THR A 32 -27.02 -11.92 22.31
CA THR A 32 -28.07 -12.60 21.52
C THR A 32 -28.63 -11.75 20.37
N GLY A 33 -28.33 -10.44 20.35
CA GLY A 33 -28.84 -9.51 19.32
C GLY A 33 -28.20 -9.69 17.93
N PRO A 34 -28.75 -9.07 16.87
CA PRO A 34 -28.19 -9.17 15.52
C PRO A 34 -26.77 -8.60 15.43
N LEU A 35 -25.86 -9.36 14.81
CA LEU A 35 -24.47 -8.95 14.56
C LEU A 35 -24.42 -7.87 13.48
N THR A 36 -24.53 -6.61 13.88
CA THR A 36 -24.37 -5.46 12.98
C THR A 36 -22.90 -5.04 12.92
N ALA A 37 -22.39 -4.79 11.71
CA ALA A 37 -21.03 -4.33 11.53
C ALA A 37 -20.90 -2.87 12.04
N PRO A 38 -19.91 -2.57 12.89
CA PRO A 38 -19.70 -1.20 13.37
C PRO A 38 -19.27 -0.29 12.23
N ARG A 39 -19.53 1.02 12.37
CA ARG A 39 -19.17 2.03 11.36
C ARG A 39 -17.68 1.99 10.97
N GLY A 40 -16.78 1.66 11.90
CA GLY A 40 -15.35 1.49 11.61
C GLY A 40 -15.05 0.36 10.62
N VAL A 41 -15.74 -0.78 10.74
CA VAL A 41 -15.58 -1.91 9.80
C VAL A 41 -16.19 -1.59 8.44
N LEU A 42 -17.31 -0.86 8.41
CA LEU A 42 -17.90 -0.38 7.16
C LEU A 42 -16.99 0.63 6.45
N ALA A 43 -16.41 1.57 7.19
CA ALA A 43 -15.42 2.50 6.65
C ALA A 43 -14.18 1.75 6.13
N ALA A 44 -13.64 0.81 6.90
CA ALA A 44 -12.51 -0.03 6.46
C ALA A 44 -12.84 -0.84 5.19
N THR A 45 -14.08 -1.32 5.06
CA THR A 45 -14.56 -1.99 3.84
C THR A 45 -14.49 -1.05 2.63
N VAL A 46 -15.02 0.17 2.76
CA VAL A 46 -15.01 1.15 1.66
C VAL A 46 -13.58 1.55 1.32
N LEU A 47 -12.74 1.83 2.32
CA LEU A 47 -11.33 2.20 2.13
C LEU A 47 -10.52 1.10 1.45
N SER A 48 -10.72 -0.16 1.85
CA SER A 48 -10.02 -1.30 1.23
C SER A 48 -10.47 -1.56 -0.21
N ILE A 49 -11.77 -1.41 -0.51
CA ILE A 49 -12.28 -1.50 -1.88
C ILE A 49 -11.71 -0.38 -2.74
N LEU A 50 -11.74 0.87 -2.27
CA LEU A 50 -11.18 2.01 -3.01
C LEU A 50 -9.69 1.83 -3.26
N ALA A 51 -8.91 1.44 -2.24
CA ALA A 51 -7.49 1.14 -2.41
C ALA A 51 -7.27 0.01 -3.42
N GLY A 52 -8.07 -1.06 -3.34
CA GLY A 52 -8.02 -2.18 -4.29
C GLY A 52 -8.30 -1.76 -5.73
N VAL A 53 -9.32 -0.93 -5.95
CA VAL A 53 -9.64 -0.37 -7.28
C VAL A 53 -8.49 0.48 -7.81
N ILE A 54 -7.87 1.31 -6.97
CA ILE A 54 -6.70 2.11 -7.38
C ILE A 54 -5.55 1.18 -7.80
N TYR A 55 -5.27 0.10 -7.08
CA TYR A 55 -4.23 -0.85 -7.45
C TYR A 55 -4.55 -1.62 -8.74
N ILE A 56 -5.80 -2.05 -8.93
CA ILE A 56 -6.24 -2.68 -10.19
C ILE A 56 -6.03 -1.71 -11.34
N PHE A 57 -6.43 -0.44 -11.17
CA PHE A 57 -6.27 0.58 -12.20
C PHE A 57 -4.79 0.87 -12.47
N SER A 58 -3.96 0.97 -11.42
CA SER A 58 -2.52 1.21 -11.57
C SER A 58 -1.82 0.04 -12.27
N GLY A 59 -2.12 -1.21 -11.91
CA GLY A 59 -1.61 -2.40 -12.57
C GLY A 59 -2.11 -2.54 -14.02
N GLY A 60 -3.40 -2.29 -14.26
CA GLY A 60 -4.01 -2.34 -15.59
C GLY A 60 -3.48 -1.24 -16.54
N LEU A 61 -3.28 -0.02 -16.02
CA LEU A 61 -2.60 1.04 -16.76
C LEU A 61 -1.14 0.68 -17.03
N GLY A 62 -0.45 0.04 -16.08
CA GLY A 62 0.92 -0.45 -16.25
C GLY A 62 1.03 -1.42 -17.42
N ILE A 63 0.08 -2.35 -17.57
CA ILE A 63 0.06 -3.32 -18.68
C ILE A 63 -0.26 -2.62 -20.01
N SER A 64 -1.30 -1.80 -20.05
CA SER A 64 -1.77 -1.16 -21.30
C SER A 64 -0.84 -0.07 -21.82
N ARG A 65 -0.14 0.65 -20.93
CA ARG A 65 0.80 1.73 -21.28
C ARG A 65 2.26 1.30 -21.24
N LEU A 66 2.54 0.01 -21.10
CA LEU A 66 3.93 -0.48 -21.00
C LEU A 66 4.76 -0.10 -22.22
N SER A 67 4.18 -0.20 -23.42
CA SER A 67 4.85 0.13 -24.69
C SER A 67 5.13 1.63 -24.81
N SER A 68 4.19 2.49 -24.41
CA SER A 68 4.35 3.94 -24.45
C SER A 68 5.30 4.44 -23.37
N MET A 69 5.26 3.86 -22.16
CA MET A 69 6.23 4.14 -21.10
C MET A 69 7.64 3.72 -21.52
N LEU A 70 7.82 2.53 -22.08
CA LEU A 70 9.12 2.09 -22.61
C LEU A 70 9.64 3.01 -23.71
N ALA A 71 8.77 3.46 -24.63
CA ALA A 71 9.16 4.40 -25.67
C ALA A 71 9.57 5.75 -25.07
N GLN A 72 8.81 6.30 -24.13
CA GLN A 72 9.15 7.55 -23.44
C GLN A 72 10.45 7.42 -22.64
N SER A 73 10.64 6.32 -21.91
CA SER A 73 11.86 6.06 -21.15
C SER A 73 13.06 5.91 -22.07
N LYS A 74 12.93 5.24 -23.22
CA LYS A 74 13.98 5.19 -24.24
C LYS A 74 14.33 6.57 -24.77
N THR A 75 13.32 7.38 -25.12
CA THR A 75 13.53 8.74 -25.61
C THR A 75 14.21 9.60 -24.56
N GLN A 76 13.75 9.57 -23.29
CA GLN A 76 14.38 10.31 -22.20
C GLN A 76 15.83 9.84 -21.96
N TYR A 77 16.07 8.53 -21.98
CA TYR A 77 17.41 7.97 -21.81
C TYR A 77 18.35 8.42 -22.93
N GLN A 78 17.88 8.39 -24.18
CA GLN A 78 18.63 8.89 -25.32
C GLN A 78 18.91 10.39 -25.22
N THR A 79 17.97 11.18 -24.70
CA THR A 79 18.19 12.61 -24.42
C THR A 79 19.27 12.78 -23.36
N TRP A 80 19.26 11.98 -22.28
CA TRP A 80 20.32 12.03 -21.27
C TRP A 80 21.68 11.64 -21.81
N ILE A 81 21.76 10.60 -22.66
CA ILE A 81 23.00 10.24 -23.34
C ILE A 81 23.48 11.40 -24.20
N LYS A 82 22.61 12.00 -25.04
CA LYS A 82 22.97 13.15 -25.89
C LYS A 82 23.44 14.35 -25.08
N ASP A 83 22.79 14.64 -23.96
CA ASP A 83 23.21 15.69 -23.03
C ASP A 83 24.58 15.40 -22.43
N CYS A 84 24.85 14.16 -22.00
CA CYS A 84 26.16 13.76 -21.49
C CYS A 84 27.24 13.79 -22.59
N THR A 85 26.94 13.31 -23.80
CA THR A 85 27.88 13.33 -24.92
C THR A 85 28.21 14.77 -25.36
N SER A 86 27.21 15.66 -25.42
CA SER A 86 27.43 17.07 -25.82
C SER A 86 28.18 17.88 -24.76
N LYS A 87 27.98 17.61 -23.46
CA LYS A 87 28.60 18.36 -22.35
C LYS A 87 29.92 17.77 -21.86
N PHE A 88 30.07 16.45 -21.90
CA PHE A 88 31.20 15.71 -21.31
C PHE A 88 31.93 14.80 -22.31
N GLY A 89 31.60 14.89 -23.60
CA GLY A 89 32.30 14.15 -24.66
C GLY A 89 31.99 12.64 -24.72
N GLY A 90 31.13 12.12 -23.84
CA GLY A 90 30.76 10.70 -23.83
C GLY A 90 29.93 10.28 -22.62
N ILE A 91 29.78 8.97 -22.44
CA ILE A 91 29.16 8.32 -21.27
C ILE A 91 30.06 7.20 -20.74
N GLY A 92 29.86 6.76 -19.49
CA GLY A 92 30.68 5.72 -18.89
C GLY A 92 32.15 6.13 -18.78
N THR A 93 33.06 5.19 -19.05
CA THR A 93 34.51 5.45 -19.04
C THR A 93 35.01 6.27 -20.24
N SER A 94 34.14 6.52 -21.22
CA SER A 94 34.45 7.35 -22.40
C SER A 94 34.17 8.84 -22.19
N ALA A 95 33.44 9.20 -21.12
CA ALA A 95 33.18 10.59 -20.78
C ALA A 95 34.48 11.28 -20.31
N ILE A 96 34.86 12.36 -20.99
CA ILE A 96 35.99 13.21 -20.61
C ILE A 96 35.58 13.94 -19.33
N THR A 97 36.03 13.43 -18.20
CA THR A 97 35.66 13.93 -16.88
C THR A 97 36.91 13.99 -16.01
N GLN A 98 36.97 14.99 -15.12
CA GLN A 98 38.06 15.16 -14.15
C GLN A 98 38.19 13.93 -13.25
N SER A 99 39.37 13.69 -12.66
CA SER A 99 39.70 12.50 -11.86
C SER A 99 38.77 12.24 -10.65
N SER A 100 38.00 13.24 -10.22
CA SER A 100 36.95 13.14 -9.19
C SER A 100 35.67 13.87 -9.63
N PRO A 101 34.84 13.26 -10.48
CA PRO A 101 33.62 13.90 -10.94
C PRO A 101 32.59 13.97 -9.82
N THR A 102 32.00 15.14 -9.62
CA THR A 102 30.89 15.37 -8.69
C THR A 102 29.65 15.82 -9.45
N GLY A 103 28.46 15.56 -8.89
CA GLY A 103 27.19 15.96 -9.48
C GLY A 103 26.90 15.29 -10.84
N SER A 104 26.55 16.08 -11.84
CA SER A 104 26.10 15.59 -13.16
C SER A 104 27.17 14.80 -13.93
N ALA A 105 28.46 15.11 -13.73
CA ALA A 105 29.57 14.36 -14.34
C ALA A 105 29.65 12.91 -13.80
N ALA A 106 29.41 12.72 -12.50
CA ALA A 106 29.37 11.39 -11.89
C ALA A 106 28.17 10.57 -12.40
N THR A 107 27.03 11.23 -12.61
CA THR A 107 25.86 10.59 -13.22
C THR A 107 26.17 10.12 -14.65
N CYS A 108 26.80 10.96 -15.48
CA CYS A 108 27.21 10.60 -16.85
C CYS A 108 28.23 9.45 -16.91
N GLN A 109 29.11 9.32 -15.91
CA GLN A 109 29.98 8.15 -15.76
C GLN A 109 29.23 6.88 -15.31
N GLY A 110 28.15 7.03 -14.55
CA GLY A 110 27.28 5.90 -14.14
C GLY A 110 26.34 5.42 -15.25
N LEU A 111 26.14 6.22 -16.30
CA LEU A 111 25.32 5.89 -17.47
C LEU A 111 26.07 4.90 -18.38
N ARG A 112 25.41 3.78 -18.73
CA ARG A 112 25.91 2.77 -19.67
C ARG A 112 24.94 2.59 -20.83
N GLU A 113 25.42 2.33 -22.03
CA GLU A 113 24.51 1.99 -23.13
C GLU A 113 23.68 0.75 -22.77
N MET A 114 22.35 0.91 -22.75
CA MET A 114 21.44 -0.20 -22.50
C MET A 114 21.28 -1.02 -23.78
N THR A 115 21.64 -2.30 -23.70
CA THR A 115 21.45 -3.24 -24.79
C THR A 115 19.97 -3.59 -24.98
N THR A 116 19.62 -4.20 -26.11
CA THR A 116 18.26 -4.71 -26.35
C THR A 116 17.82 -5.73 -25.30
N ALA A 117 18.77 -6.51 -24.75
CA ALA A 117 18.53 -7.46 -23.67
C ALA A 117 18.12 -6.77 -22.35
N ASP A 118 18.74 -5.64 -22.01
CA ASP A 118 18.41 -4.88 -20.79
C ASP A 118 16.97 -4.34 -20.84
N TRP A 119 16.56 -3.82 -22.01
CA TRP A 119 15.19 -3.36 -22.23
C TRP A 119 14.16 -4.49 -22.16
N SER A 120 14.52 -5.69 -22.61
CA SER A 120 13.65 -6.86 -22.50
C SER A 120 13.47 -7.31 -21.05
N SER A 121 14.54 -7.29 -20.26
CA SER A 121 14.52 -7.60 -18.82
C SER A 121 13.68 -6.58 -18.05
N PHE A 122 13.86 -5.29 -18.34
CA PHE A 122 13.06 -4.22 -17.75
C PHE A 122 11.57 -4.34 -18.09
N ARG A 123 11.25 -4.71 -19.34
CA ARG A 123 9.85 -4.96 -19.76
C ARG A 123 9.23 -6.11 -18.96
N THR A 124 9.96 -7.22 -18.82
CA THR A 124 9.49 -8.39 -18.07
C THR A 124 9.29 -8.05 -16.59
N ALA A 125 10.27 -7.38 -15.96
CA ALA A 125 10.16 -6.93 -14.57
C ALA A 125 8.95 -6.01 -14.37
N SER A 126 8.77 -5.01 -15.26
CA SER A 126 7.65 -4.07 -15.20
C SER A 126 6.29 -4.76 -15.38
N LEU A 127 6.22 -5.77 -16.27
CA LEU A 127 5.03 -6.60 -16.46
C LEU A 127 4.71 -7.42 -15.20
N VAL A 128 5.71 -8.08 -14.62
CA VAL A 128 5.55 -8.86 -13.38
C VAL A 128 5.06 -7.98 -12.25
N VAL A 129 5.66 -6.80 -12.06
CA VAL A 129 5.22 -5.83 -11.04
C VAL A 129 3.77 -5.42 -11.29
N SER A 130 3.40 -5.08 -12.53
CA SER A 130 2.02 -4.70 -12.86
C SER A 130 1.00 -5.80 -12.57
N VAL A 131 1.34 -7.06 -12.86
CA VAL A 131 0.50 -8.23 -12.56
C VAL A 131 0.36 -8.42 -11.05
N VAL A 132 1.44 -8.28 -10.28
CA VAL A 132 1.40 -8.37 -8.81
C VAL A 132 0.48 -7.29 -8.23
N PHE A 133 0.60 -6.04 -8.68
CA PHE A 133 -0.30 -4.96 -8.25
C PHE A 133 -1.77 -5.25 -8.58
N LEU A 134 -2.05 -5.84 -9.75
CA LEU A 134 -3.39 -6.24 -10.14
C LEU A 134 -3.94 -7.32 -9.20
N LEU A 135 -3.16 -8.37 -8.91
CA LEU A 135 -3.54 -9.43 -7.99
C LEU A 135 -3.77 -8.91 -6.56
N MET A 136 -2.91 -8.00 -6.09
CA MET A 136 -3.07 -7.35 -4.79
C MET A 136 -4.33 -6.50 -4.74
N GLY A 137 -4.64 -5.77 -5.81
CA GLY A 137 -5.87 -4.99 -5.93
C GLY A 137 -7.13 -5.87 -5.88
N VAL A 138 -7.15 -6.99 -6.61
CA VAL A 138 -8.25 -7.97 -6.55
C VAL A 138 -8.38 -8.57 -5.14
N ALA A 139 -7.26 -8.95 -4.52
CA ALA A 139 -7.25 -9.47 -3.16
C ALA A 139 -7.80 -8.46 -2.14
N LEU A 140 -7.53 -7.16 -2.30
CA LEU A 140 -8.08 -6.10 -1.45
C LEU A 140 -9.58 -5.90 -1.64
N VAL A 141 -10.08 -5.93 -2.88
CA VAL A 141 -11.52 -5.84 -3.16
C VAL A 141 -12.25 -7.03 -2.52
N LEU A 142 -11.72 -8.25 -2.71
CA LEU A 142 -12.26 -9.45 -2.08
C LEU A 142 -12.19 -9.37 -0.56
N ALA A 143 -11.03 -9.01 0.00
CA ALA A 143 -10.87 -8.86 1.45
C ALA A 143 -11.86 -7.83 2.01
N GLY A 144 -11.98 -6.66 1.37
CA GLY A 144 -12.94 -5.62 1.72
C GLY A 144 -14.38 -6.14 1.74
N TRP A 145 -14.80 -6.84 0.69
CA TRP A 145 -16.11 -7.48 0.64
C TRP A 145 -16.31 -8.47 1.79
N PHE A 146 -15.30 -9.29 2.10
CA PHE A 146 -15.36 -10.28 3.16
C PHE A 146 -15.22 -9.72 4.59
N LEU A 147 -14.77 -8.48 4.77
CA LEU A 147 -14.77 -7.80 6.07
C LEU A 147 -16.20 -7.58 6.58
N ARG A 148 -17.17 -7.35 5.70
CA ARG A 148 -18.60 -7.25 6.06
C ARG A 148 -19.14 -8.51 6.73
N PHE A 149 -18.56 -9.67 6.42
CA PHE A 149 -18.94 -10.96 6.98
C PHE A 149 -18.09 -11.37 8.20
N GLY A 150 -17.22 -10.49 8.70
CA GLY A 150 -16.41 -10.75 9.89
C GLY A 150 -15.38 -11.88 9.71
N ARG A 151 -14.94 -12.20 8.49
CA ARG A 151 -13.98 -13.31 8.26
C ARG A 151 -12.57 -12.93 8.72
N ARG A 152 -11.96 -13.77 9.58
CA ARG A 152 -10.59 -13.55 10.13
C ARG A 152 -9.51 -13.45 9.05
N TRP A 153 -9.63 -14.22 7.97
CA TRP A 153 -8.65 -14.21 6.88
C TRP A 153 -8.60 -12.87 6.14
N ALA A 154 -9.73 -12.15 6.04
CA ALA A 154 -9.79 -10.85 5.36
C ALA A 154 -8.87 -9.82 6.04
N ARG A 155 -8.84 -9.81 7.38
CA ARG A 155 -7.90 -8.96 8.15
C ARG A 155 -6.45 -9.31 7.90
N ARG A 156 -6.13 -10.61 7.81
CA ARG A 156 -4.75 -11.07 7.53
C ARG A 156 -4.31 -10.68 6.13
N VAL A 157 -5.22 -10.78 5.15
CA VAL A 157 -4.95 -10.33 3.78
C VAL A 157 -4.71 -8.83 3.72
N LEU A 158 -5.55 -8.00 4.37
CA LEU A 158 -5.32 -6.56 4.42
C LEU A 158 -3.93 -6.20 5.01
N VAL A 159 -3.56 -6.83 6.12
CA VAL A 159 -2.26 -6.59 6.76
C VAL A 159 -1.11 -7.07 5.88
N GLY A 160 -1.21 -8.27 5.30
CA GLY A 160 -0.20 -8.82 4.41
C GLY A 160 0.02 -7.94 3.17
N VAL A 161 -1.07 -7.50 2.54
CA VAL A 161 -1.01 -6.59 1.39
C VAL A 161 -0.39 -5.25 1.80
N ALA A 162 -0.78 -4.67 2.95
CA ALA A 162 -0.21 -3.42 3.43
C ALA A 162 1.32 -3.52 3.61
N ILE A 163 1.79 -4.57 4.27
CA ILE A 163 3.23 -4.81 4.48
C ILE A 163 3.96 -4.95 3.15
N ILE A 164 3.44 -5.79 2.24
CA ILE A 164 4.05 -6.00 0.92
C ILE A 164 4.10 -4.68 0.13
N THR A 165 3.05 -3.87 0.15
CA THR A 165 3.06 -2.57 -0.55
C THR A 165 4.06 -1.58 0.02
N VAL A 166 4.23 -1.52 1.34
CA VAL A 166 5.21 -0.64 1.98
C VAL A 166 6.63 -1.07 1.63
N LEU A 167 6.91 -2.38 1.69
CA LEU A 167 8.21 -2.93 1.29
C LEU A 167 8.50 -2.66 -0.19
N ALA A 168 7.50 -2.89 -1.07
CA ALA A 168 7.64 -2.62 -2.50
C ALA A 168 7.89 -1.14 -2.78
N ALA A 169 7.21 -0.23 -2.09
CA ALA A 169 7.42 1.22 -2.23
C ALA A 169 8.84 1.63 -1.83
N MET A 170 9.38 1.05 -0.74
CA MET A 170 10.76 1.30 -0.30
C MET A 170 11.80 0.77 -1.29
N MET A 171 11.60 -0.44 -1.84
CA MET A 171 12.57 -1.05 -2.76
C MET A 171 12.56 -0.43 -4.17
N LEU A 172 11.37 -0.10 -4.69
CA LEU A 172 11.23 0.38 -6.07
C LEU A 172 11.43 1.89 -6.19
N GLY A 173 11.50 2.63 -5.08
CA GLY A 173 11.52 4.09 -5.08
C GLY A 173 10.29 4.71 -5.76
N MET A 174 9.23 3.93 -5.97
CA MET A 174 8.04 4.34 -6.70
C MET A 174 7.18 5.23 -5.82
N THR A 175 7.42 6.54 -5.90
CA THR A 175 6.70 7.59 -5.18
C THR A 175 5.56 8.18 -6.00
N SER A 176 4.80 7.33 -6.71
CA SER A 176 3.57 7.84 -7.33
C SER A 176 2.62 8.30 -6.22
N PRO A 177 2.15 9.57 -6.22
CA PRO A 177 1.27 10.08 -5.17
C PRO A 177 -0.04 9.28 -5.09
N ILE A 178 -0.46 8.68 -6.20
CA ILE A 178 -1.66 7.82 -6.27
C ILE A 178 -1.45 6.54 -5.45
N ILE A 179 -0.29 5.89 -5.59
CA ILE A 179 0.05 4.67 -4.84
C ILE A 179 0.21 4.99 -3.36
N LEU A 180 0.85 6.10 -3.02
CA LEU A 180 0.97 6.58 -1.64
C LEU A 180 -0.39 6.90 -1.00
N GLY A 181 -1.30 7.50 -1.76
CA GLY A 181 -2.68 7.69 -1.32
C GLY A 181 -3.36 6.35 -1.03
N ALA A 182 -3.26 5.38 -1.94
CA ALA A 182 -3.86 4.06 -1.77
C ALA A 182 -3.28 3.28 -0.59
N THR A 183 -1.96 3.32 -0.36
CA THR A 183 -1.33 2.70 0.81
C THR A 183 -1.81 3.35 2.11
N LEU A 184 -1.94 4.67 2.14
CA LEU A 184 -2.44 5.39 3.31
C LEU A 184 -3.89 5.03 3.64
N LEU A 185 -4.78 4.96 2.63
CA LEU A 185 -6.16 4.48 2.82
C LEU A 185 -6.20 3.05 3.38
N MET A 186 -5.32 2.18 2.89
CA MET A 186 -5.21 0.80 3.37
C MET A 186 -4.75 0.75 4.83
N ILE A 187 -3.73 1.52 5.21
CA ILE A 187 -3.23 1.60 6.59
C ILE A 187 -4.35 2.07 7.53
N ILE A 188 -5.10 3.11 7.16
CA ILE A 188 -6.25 3.58 7.94
C ILE A 188 -7.31 2.48 8.05
N GLY A 189 -7.62 1.79 6.95
CA GLY A 189 -8.55 0.66 6.94
C GLY A 189 -8.12 -0.48 7.86
N VAL A 190 -6.83 -0.81 7.89
CA VAL A 190 -6.25 -1.78 8.83
C VAL A 190 -6.44 -1.30 10.25
N LEU A 191 -6.04 -0.06 10.59
CA LEU A 191 -6.18 0.48 11.94
C LEU A 191 -7.64 0.41 12.42
N LEU A 192 -8.60 0.80 11.59
CA LEU A 192 -10.03 0.73 11.91
C LEU A 192 -10.54 -0.70 12.17
N CYS A 193 -9.92 -1.72 11.55
CA CYS A 193 -10.24 -3.12 11.82
C CYS A 193 -9.69 -3.62 13.16
N TYR A 194 -8.65 -2.99 13.71
CA TYR A 194 -7.98 -3.40 14.95
C TYR A 194 -8.31 -2.51 16.15
N LEU A 195 -8.89 -1.33 15.96
CA LEU A 195 -9.32 -0.42 17.04
C LEU A 195 -10.68 -0.82 17.64
N SER A 196 -10.83 -0.62 18.95
CA SER A 196 -11.96 -0.91 19.85
C SER A 196 -13.15 -1.67 19.23
N SER A 197 -14.04 -0.97 18.53
CA SER A 197 -15.28 -1.49 17.97
C SER A 197 -15.09 -2.54 16.86
N GLY A 198 -14.03 -2.40 16.05
CA GLY A 198 -13.69 -3.39 15.04
C GLY A 198 -13.20 -4.68 15.68
N ALA A 199 -12.28 -4.58 16.65
CA ALA A 199 -11.76 -5.73 17.37
C ALA A 199 -12.85 -6.53 18.08
N THR A 200 -13.78 -5.86 18.78
CA THR A 200 -14.90 -6.53 19.46
C THR A 200 -15.88 -7.17 18.48
N TYR A 201 -16.17 -6.55 17.34
CA TYR A 201 -17.00 -7.16 16.29
C TYR A 201 -16.44 -8.50 15.81
N PHE A 202 -15.14 -8.56 15.48
CA PHE A 202 -14.52 -9.81 15.03
C PHE A 202 -14.43 -10.87 16.13
N LEU A 203 -14.27 -10.46 17.40
CA LEU A 203 -14.31 -11.37 18.55
C LEU A 203 -15.71 -11.96 18.75
N ARG A 204 -16.77 -11.13 18.65
CA ARG A 204 -18.17 -11.60 18.74
C ARG A 204 -18.53 -12.55 17.59
N VAL A 205 -18.16 -12.21 16.35
CA VAL A 205 -18.39 -13.09 15.19
C VAL A 205 -17.66 -14.42 15.36
N ALA A 206 -16.46 -14.41 15.92
CA ALA A 206 -15.74 -15.64 16.20
C ALA A 206 -16.41 -16.47 17.29
N ALA A 207 -16.82 -15.86 18.40
CA ALA A 207 -17.48 -16.56 19.51
C ALA A 207 -18.75 -17.28 19.03
N ARG A 208 -19.59 -16.62 18.23
CA ARG A 208 -20.84 -17.21 17.70
C ARG A 208 -20.67 -18.28 16.63
N ARG A 209 -19.48 -18.42 16.03
CA ARG A 209 -19.20 -19.50 15.07
C ARG A 209 -18.72 -20.79 15.75
N HIS A 210 -18.31 -20.69 17.01
CA HIS A 210 -17.81 -21.81 17.81
C HIS A 210 -18.83 -22.30 18.84
N SER A 211 -19.94 -21.58 19.04
CA SER A 211 -21.16 -22.01 19.74
C SER A 211 -22.10 -22.73 18.78
#